data_AF-A0A955IUH7-F1
#
_entry.id   AF-A0A955IUH7-F1
#
_cell.length_a   1.000
_cell.length_b   1.000
_cell.length_c   1.000
_cell.angle_alpha   90.00
_cell.angle_beta   90.00
_cell.angle_gamma   90.00
#
_symmetry.space_group_name_H-M   'P 1'
#
loop_
_entity.id
_entity.type
_entity.pdbx_description
1 polymer ?
#
loop_
_entity_poly.entity_id
_entity_poly.type
_entity_poly.pdbx_seq_one_letter_code
_entity_poly.pdbx_strand_id
1 'polypeptide(L)'
;RLPGEVLVAIGLRDADRLVRESRGIVADLQGQPVLEAILATPQIQQARAGLVAAAAASGLDPWTALEAAVGQDVAIGLAPRGDGPPAVVAVVVARDMRLTSRLVRTVHTFSGLDTADGPDPSRSALVEGVTVYHSNETTWHAVLDDAIIVSNDEAIMRRAIDAASGGPGLDDTNSFATSFETIPGDAHAWGWINTDAIRAAVPLERLLQDNAVGGFLVSGWLQTLRGAEQAIAWADVEDHVLEIRTHVSGAADVLDAFVTEASTPSRNLADMPGYIGEISLRRDWLSLFADRESYLTLVASNQLVDFAATASTILGGIDFTDDLLPHIDGPIRLVASRQDFGGLHYQPSPALPAFGLVVPLADVTDGFRQRLESASSIAMSILVVEQAQNGLATYVMRPETIDGHRVITTSYPPPLDDEAGGMGGMQGVRYNFTPAAGVVEDAMFITTSRPLLESLIRASDRTV
;
A
#
# COMPACT_ATOMS: atom_id res chain seq x y z
N ARG A 1 -7.70 24.96 -11.46
CA ARG A 1 -8.08 25.11 -10.03
C ARG A 1 -9.20 24.13 -9.73
N LEU A 2 -9.20 23.47 -8.57
CA LEU A 2 -10.30 22.57 -8.14
C LEU A 2 -11.35 23.38 -7.33
N PRO A 3 -12.61 22.92 -7.22
CA PRO A 3 -13.60 23.53 -6.33
C PRO A 3 -13.17 23.53 -4.86
N GLY A 4 -13.60 24.54 -4.09
CA GLY A 4 -13.22 24.70 -2.67
C GLY A 4 -13.74 23.61 -1.74
N GLU A 5 -14.85 22.94 -2.08
CA GLU A 5 -15.47 21.89 -1.28
C GLU A 5 -14.88 20.48 -1.49
N VAL A 6 -13.79 20.35 -2.24
CA VAL A 6 -13.11 19.08 -2.43
C VAL A 6 -12.65 18.51 -1.08
N LEU A 7 -12.92 17.22 -0.87
CA LEU A 7 -12.61 16.45 0.32
C LEU A 7 -11.22 15.82 0.25
N VAL A 8 -10.83 15.38 -0.95
CA VAL A 8 -9.54 14.76 -1.24
C VAL A 8 -9.10 15.28 -2.59
N ALA A 9 -7.88 15.79 -2.66
CA ALA A 9 -7.28 16.24 -3.91
C ALA A 9 -5.98 15.47 -4.15
N ILE A 10 -5.76 15.02 -5.37
CA ILE A 10 -4.49 14.43 -5.81
C ILE A 10 -4.02 15.24 -7.01
N GLY A 11 -2.74 15.58 -7.06
CA GLY A 11 -2.18 16.22 -8.24
C GLY A 11 -0.88 15.59 -8.70
N LEU A 12 -0.63 15.73 -9.99
CA LEU A 12 0.60 15.37 -10.67
C LEU A 12 1.17 16.65 -11.29
N ARG A 13 2.44 16.91 -11.03
CA ARG A 13 3.22 17.97 -11.68
C ARG A 13 4.06 17.34 -12.80
N ASP A 14 4.25 18.07 -13.88
CA ASP A 14 4.99 17.60 -15.07
C ASP A 14 4.50 16.21 -15.52
N ALA A 15 3.18 16.03 -15.56
CA ALA A 15 2.54 14.74 -15.78
C ALA A 15 2.87 14.16 -17.17
N ASP A 16 3.06 15.02 -18.17
CA ASP A 16 3.58 14.67 -19.49
C ASP A 16 4.99 14.07 -19.43
N ARG A 17 5.87 14.62 -18.59
CA ARG A 17 7.21 14.09 -18.36
C ARG A 17 7.13 12.70 -17.72
N LEU A 18 6.28 12.54 -16.71
CA LEU A 18 6.06 11.23 -16.07
C LEU A 18 5.57 10.19 -17.07
N VAL A 19 4.64 10.54 -17.97
CA VAL A 19 4.18 9.64 -19.06
C VAL A 19 5.34 9.24 -19.97
N ARG A 20 6.23 10.18 -20.30
CA ARG A 20 7.38 9.93 -21.17
C ARG A 20 8.41 9.00 -20.53
N GLU A 21 8.72 9.22 -19.26
CA GLU A 21 9.68 8.41 -18.49
C GLU A 21 9.13 7.01 -18.20
N SER A 22 7.83 6.90 -17.92
CA SER A 22 7.18 5.61 -17.64
C SER A 22 6.97 4.73 -18.89
N ARG A 23 7.15 5.25 -20.10
CA ARG A 23 7.06 4.45 -21.34
C ARG A 23 8.01 3.25 -21.35
N GLY A 24 9.23 3.41 -20.83
CA GLY A 24 10.20 2.32 -20.71
C GLY A 24 9.80 1.32 -19.63
N ILE A 25 9.42 1.83 -18.45
CA ILE A 25 9.02 1.02 -17.29
C ILE A 25 7.80 0.15 -17.61
N VAL A 26 6.77 0.73 -18.26
CA VAL A 26 5.56 -0.02 -18.61
C VAL A 26 5.88 -1.16 -19.57
N ALA A 27 6.84 -1.00 -20.49
CA ALA A 27 7.27 -2.08 -21.37
C ALA A 27 7.95 -3.22 -20.58
N ASP A 28 8.77 -2.90 -19.59
CA ASP A 28 9.45 -3.88 -18.73
C ASP A 28 8.48 -4.62 -17.79
N LEU A 29 7.36 -3.97 -17.43
CA LEU A 29 6.31 -4.56 -16.61
C LEU A 29 5.27 -5.37 -17.42
N GLN A 30 5.34 -5.37 -18.75
CA GLN A 30 4.43 -6.18 -19.56
C GLN A 30 4.60 -7.67 -19.25
N GLY A 31 3.47 -8.36 -19.06
CA GLY A 31 3.45 -9.77 -18.65
C GLY A 31 3.47 -9.98 -17.12
N GLN A 32 3.54 -8.92 -16.31
CA GLN A 32 3.34 -9.04 -14.86
C GLN A 32 1.85 -9.24 -14.55
N PRO A 33 1.47 -10.27 -13.77
CA PRO A 33 0.06 -10.57 -13.49
C PRO A 33 -0.70 -9.38 -12.87
N VAL A 34 -0.03 -8.57 -12.05
CA VAL A 34 -0.63 -7.38 -11.42
C VAL A 34 -0.95 -6.31 -12.46
N LEU A 35 -0.01 -6.01 -13.37
CA LEU A 35 -0.25 -5.04 -14.42
C LEU A 35 -1.33 -5.54 -15.39
N GLU A 36 -1.32 -6.83 -15.73
CA GLU A 36 -2.36 -7.42 -16.57
C GLU A 36 -3.75 -7.33 -15.93
N ALA A 37 -3.86 -7.60 -14.63
CA ALA A 37 -5.11 -7.46 -13.89
C ALA A 37 -5.62 -6.01 -13.90
N ILE A 38 -4.73 -5.04 -13.67
CA ILE A 38 -5.07 -3.61 -13.76
C ILE A 38 -5.55 -3.28 -15.17
N LEU A 39 -4.75 -3.62 -16.19
CA LEU A 39 -5.08 -3.33 -17.58
C LEU A 39 -6.34 -4.05 -18.07
N ALA A 40 -6.72 -5.19 -17.49
CA ALA A 40 -7.94 -5.92 -17.84
C ALA A 40 -9.22 -5.25 -17.33
N THR A 41 -9.11 -4.24 -16.47
CA THR A 41 -10.27 -3.51 -15.94
C THR A 41 -11.08 -2.86 -17.09
N PRO A 42 -12.41 -3.07 -17.18
CA PRO A 42 -13.22 -2.58 -18.31
C PRO A 42 -13.07 -1.08 -18.57
N GLN A 43 -12.98 -0.27 -17.51
CA GLN A 43 -12.82 1.17 -17.57
C GLN A 43 -11.48 1.56 -18.20
N ILE A 44 -10.39 0.86 -17.84
CA ILE A 44 -9.05 1.08 -18.40
C ILE A 44 -9.02 0.66 -19.86
N GLN A 45 -9.65 -0.46 -20.22
CA GLN A 45 -9.76 -0.90 -21.62
C GLN A 45 -10.53 0.10 -22.47
N GLN A 46 -11.66 0.62 -21.98
CA GLN A 46 -12.44 1.65 -22.68
C GLN A 46 -11.65 2.95 -22.85
N ALA A 47 -10.96 3.41 -21.80
CA ALA A 47 -10.11 4.59 -21.87
C ALA A 47 -8.96 4.41 -22.88
N ARG A 48 -8.29 3.25 -22.86
CA ARG A 48 -7.23 2.91 -23.81
C ARG A 48 -7.75 2.84 -25.24
N ALA A 49 -8.88 2.20 -25.47
CA ALA A 49 -9.49 2.10 -26.80
C ALA A 49 -9.85 3.49 -27.34
N GLY A 50 -10.47 4.34 -26.51
CA GLY A 50 -10.79 5.73 -26.86
C GLY A 50 -9.54 6.55 -27.19
N LEU A 51 -8.51 6.45 -26.37
CA LEU A 51 -7.22 7.12 -26.60
C LEU A 51 -6.54 6.65 -27.89
N VAL A 52 -6.49 5.34 -28.14
CA VAL A 52 -5.89 4.76 -29.36
C VAL A 52 -6.65 5.22 -30.61
N ALA A 53 -7.99 5.23 -30.56
CA ALA A 53 -8.80 5.72 -31.67
C ALA A 53 -8.57 7.22 -31.92
N ALA A 54 -8.55 8.04 -30.86
CA ALA A 54 -8.28 9.48 -30.95
C ALA A 54 -6.87 9.77 -31.47
N ALA A 55 -5.87 9.01 -31.02
CA ALA A 55 -4.49 9.08 -31.48
C ALA A 55 -4.41 8.77 -32.98
N ALA A 56 -4.98 7.64 -33.42
CA ALA A 56 -4.98 7.22 -34.82
C ALA A 56 -5.65 8.26 -35.73
N ALA A 57 -6.81 8.79 -35.34
CA ALA A 57 -7.51 9.81 -36.10
C ALA A 57 -6.77 11.18 -36.10
N SER A 58 -5.97 11.43 -35.08
CA SER A 58 -5.10 12.61 -35.01
C SER A 58 -3.73 12.40 -35.66
N GLY A 59 -3.46 11.22 -36.22
CA GLY A 59 -2.16 10.89 -36.81
C GLY A 59 -1.01 10.87 -35.80
N LEU A 60 -1.32 10.58 -34.53
CA LEU A 60 -0.38 10.48 -33.42
C LEU A 60 -0.22 9.02 -33.01
N ASP A 61 0.93 8.68 -32.42
CA ASP A 61 1.04 7.44 -31.66
C ASP A 61 0.34 7.58 -30.29
N PRO A 62 -0.12 6.46 -29.68
CA PRO A 62 -0.87 6.51 -28.43
C PRO A 62 -0.15 7.17 -27.26
N TRP A 63 1.19 7.11 -27.20
CA TRP A 63 1.95 7.73 -26.11
C TRP A 63 2.01 9.24 -26.26
N THR A 64 2.25 9.74 -27.48
CA THR A 64 2.19 11.18 -27.75
C THR A 64 0.78 11.74 -27.51
N ALA A 65 -0.26 10.97 -27.86
CA ALA A 65 -1.64 11.34 -27.55
C ALA A 65 -1.92 11.33 -26.04
N LEU A 66 -1.38 10.36 -25.29
CA LEU A 66 -1.48 10.32 -23.83
C LEU A 66 -0.78 11.52 -23.20
N GLU A 67 0.44 11.83 -23.64
CA GLU A 67 1.23 12.97 -23.19
C GLU A 67 0.44 14.28 -23.39
N ALA A 68 -0.17 14.46 -24.57
CA ALA A 68 -0.99 15.63 -24.87
C ALA A 68 -2.32 15.66 -24.09
N ALA A 69 -2.89 14.51 -23.77
CA ALA A 69 -4.16 14.40 -23.04
C ALA A 69 -4.00 14.57 -21.53
N VAL A 70 -2.88 14.11 -20.97
CA VAL A 70 -2.52 14.26 -19.55
C VAL A 70 -1.96 15.65 -19.26
N GLY A 71 -1.39 16.32 -20.27
CA GLY A 71 -0.97 17.72 -20.15
C GLY A 71 0.21 17.91 -19.20
N GLN A 72 0.47 19.17 -18.83
CA GLN A 72 1.54 19.53 -17.92
C GLN A 72 1.18 19.20 -16.48
N ASP A 73 -0.02 19.59 -16.02
CA ASP A 73 -0.47 19.37 -14.66
C ASP A 73 -1.83 18.69 -14.64
N VAL A 74 -2.01 17.73 -13.74
CA VAL A 74 -3.30 17.06 -13.49
C VAL A 74 -3.67 17.24 -12.04
N ALA A 75 -4.92 17.62 -11.77
CA ALA A 75 -5.49 17.60 -10.43
C ALA A 75 -6.82 16.86 -10.44
N ILE A 76 -7.02 15.91 -9.52
CA ILE A 76 -8.23 15.13 -9.34
C ILE A 76 -8.77 15.41 -7.93
N GLY A 77 -10.03 15.81 -7.84
CA GLY A 77 -10.74 16.06 -6.60
C GLY A 77 -11.91 15.09 -6.40
N LEU A 78 -12.11 14.66 -5.16
CA LEU A 78 -13.36 14.05 -4.69
C LEU A 78 -14.18 15.10 -3.96
N ALA A 79 -15.39 15.37 -4.40
CA ALA A 79 -16.27 16.38 -3.82
C ALA A 79 -17.56 15.74 -3.28
N PRO A 80 -18.19 16.31 -2.24
CA PRO A 80 -19.41 15.76 -1.66
C PRO A 80 -20.58 15.84 -2.65
N ARG A 81 -21.41 14.78 -2.69
CA ARG A 81 -22.55 14.66 -3.61
C ARG A 81 -23.84 14.27 -2.86
N GLY A 82 -24.38 15.19 -2.05
CA GLY A 82 -25.61 14.95 -1.29
C GLY A 82 -25.63 13.58 -0.61
N ASP A 83 -26.68 12.80 -0.83
CA ASP A 83 -26.84 11.45 -0.27
C ASP A 83 -26.14 10.33 -1.08
N GLY A 84 -25.39 10.68 -2.13
CA GLY A 84 -24.71 9.74 -3.02
C GLY A 84 -23.21 9.58 -2.75
N PRO A 85 -22.52 8.68 -3.48
CA PRO A 85 -21.07 8.58 -3.43
C PRO A 85 -20.42 9.90 -3.88
N PRO A 86 -19.22 10.24 -3.38
CA PRO A 86 -18.51 11.45 -3.79
C PRO A 86 -18.40 11.55 -5.31
N ALA A 87 -18.61 12.77 -5.80
CA ALA A 87 -18.39 13.10 -7.20
C ALA A 87 -16.90 13.30 -7.47
N VAL A 88 -16.46 12.91 -8.67
CA VAL A 88 -15.08 13.06 -9.12
C VAL A 88 -15.02 14.26 -10.05
N VAL A 89 -13.99 15.07 -9.89
CA VAL A 89 -13.61 16.13 -10.84
C VAL A 89 -12.14 16.01 -11.16
N ALA A 90 -11.79 16.13 -12.42
CA ALA A 90 -10.42 16.20 -12.90
C ALA A 90 -10.23 17.49 -13.68
N VAL A 91 -9.11 18.18 -13.43
CA VAL A 91 -8.67 19.35 -14.15
C VAL A 91 -7.30 19.02 -14.72
N VAL A 92 -7.15 19.15 -16.03
CA VAL A 92 -5.93 18.85 -16.75
C VAL A 92 -5.48 20.09 -17.49
N VAL A 93 -4.30 20.62 -17.16
CA VAL A 93 -3.70 21.76 -17.84
C VAL A 93 -2.90 21.26 -19.02
N ALA A 94 -3.34 21.59 -20.23
CA ALA A 94 -2.71 21.13 -21.46
C ALA A 94 -1.37 21.84 -21.69
N ARG A 95 -0.34 21.06 -22.04
CA ARG A 95 0.95 21.61 -22.48
C ARG A 95 0.89 22.24 -23.87
N ASP A 96 0.14 21.61 -24.78
CA ASP A 96 -0.12 22.11 -26.14
C ASP A 96 -1.62 22.10 -26.41
N MET A 97 -2.27 23.22 -26.09
CA MET A 97 -3.72 23.35 -26.27
C MET A 97 -4.16 23.16 -27.73
N ARG A 98 -3.30 23.37 -28.74
CA ARG A 98 -3.69 23.10 -30.13
C ARG A 98 -3.81 21.60 -30.38
N LEU A 99 -2.84 20.84 -29.91
CA LEU A 99 -2.83 19.38 -30.03
C LEU A 99 -3.97 18.77 -29.21
N THR A 100 -4.13 19.23 -27.97
CA THR A 100 -5.18 18.78 -27.05
C THR A 100 -6.58 19.12 -27.59
N SER A 101 -6.80 20.34 -28.09
CA SER A 101 -8.07 20.72 -28.75
C SER A 101 -8.38 19.86 -29.96
N ARG A 102 -7.36 19.50 -30.76
CA ARG A 102 -7.54 18.59 -31.90
C ARG A 102 -7.95 17.19 -31.43
N LEU A 103 -7.33 16.66 -30.39
CA LEU A 103 -7.71 15.37 -29.79
C LEU A 103 -9.13 15.40 -29.25
N VAL A 104 -9.47 16.42 -28.46
CA VAL A 104 -10.82 16.60 -27.88
C VAL A 104 -11.88 16.70 -28.97
N ARG A 105 -11.67 17.54 -29.99
CA ARG A 105 -12.61 17.67 -31.12
C ARG A 105 -12.75 16.37 -31.92
N THR A 106 -11.67 15.62 -32.06
CA THR A 106 -11.69 14.30 -32.70
C THR A 106 -12.59 13.35 -31.92
N VAL A 107 -12.43 13.31 -30.58
CA VAL A 107 -13.31 12.54 -29.70
C VAL A 107 -14.76 13.02 -29.82
N HIS A 108 -15.01 14.34 -29.82
CA HIS A 108 -16.36 14.89 -29.97
C HIS A 108 -17.02 14.45 -31.28
N THR A 109 -16.27 14.47 -32.38
CA THR A 109 -16.76 14.04 -33.69
C THR A 109 -17.13 12.55 -33.69
N PHE A 110 -16.26 11.67 -33.17
CA PHE A 110 -16.55 10.23 -33.11
C PHE A 110 -17.66 9.87 -32.13
N SER A 111 -17.77 10.62 -31.04
CA SER A 111 -18.82 10.42 -30.05
C SER A 111 -20.15 11.04 -30.45
N GLY A 112 -20.22 11.82 -31.54
CA GLY A 112 -21.43 12.57 -31.92
C GLY A 112 -21.80 13.65 -30.91
N LEU A 113 -20.80 14.31 -30.32
CA LEU A 113 -20.97 15.49 -29.46
C LEU A 113 -20.93 16.80 -30.26
N ASP A 114 -20.31 16.76 -31.44
CA ASP A 114 -20.33 17.84 -32.43
C ASP A 114 -21.15 17.42 -33.66
N THR A 115 -21.91 18.38 -34.18
CA THR A 115 -22.63 18.30 -35.45
C THR A 115 -21.96 19.19 -36.50
N ALA A 116 -22.44 19.17 -37.74
CA ALA A 116 -21.94 20.06 -38.79
C ALA A 116 -22.12 21.56 -38.46
N ASP A 117 -23.10 21.88 -37.60
CA ASP A 117 -23.47 23.24 -37.23
C ASP A 117 -22.87 23.68 -35.86
N GLY A 118 -22.01 22.86 -35.26
CA GLY A 118 -21.40 23.09 -33.95
C GLY A 118 -21.81 22.07 -32.88
N PRO A 119 -21.65 22.39 -31.59
CA PRO A 119 -21.99 21.49 -30.48
C PRO A 119 -23.42 20.99 -30.56
N ASP A 120 -23.63 19.68 -30.35
CA ASP A 120 -24.98 19.10 -30.34
C ASP A 120 -25.79 19.70 -29.17
N PRO A 121 -26.89 20.43 -29.43
CA PRO A 121 -27.68 21.07 -28.38
C PRO A 121 -28.33 20.07 -27.41
N SER A 122 -28.49 18.81 -27.81
CA SER A 122 -29.01 17.76 -26.93
C SER A 122 -27.94 17.18 -26.01
N ARG A 123 -26.66 17.42 -26.32
CA ARG A 123 -25.49 16.85 -25.61
C ARG A 123 -24.53 17.91 -25.08
N SER A 124 -24.94 19.16 -25.11
CA SER A 124 -24.15 20.29 -24.61
C SER A 124 -25.04 21.36 -23.98
N ALA A 125 -24.46 22.15 -23.09
CA ALA A 125 -25.10 23.28 -22.44
C ALA A 125 -24.09 24.41 -22.23
N LEU A 126 -24.57 25.66 -22.21
CA LEU A 126 -23.75 26.80 -21.82
C LEU A 126 -23.80 27.00 -20.31
N VAL A 127 -22.64 27.00 -19.67
CA VAL A 127 -22.47 27.22 -18.22
C VAL A 127 -21.47 28.34 -18.04
N GLU A 128 -21.88 29.47 -17.47
CA GLU A 128 -21.00 30.64 -17.25
C GLU A 128 -20.21 31.05 -18.51
N GLY A 129 -20.83 30.93 -19.70
CA GLY A 129 -20.18 31.24 -20.99
C GLY A 129 -19.28 30.13 -21.55
N VAL A 130 -19.10 29.03 -20.83
CA VAL A 130 -18.33 27.86 -21.26
C VAL A 130 -19.26 26.78 -21.82
N THR A 131 -18.88 26.20 -22.95
CA THR A 131 -19.63 25.06 -23.52
C THR A 131 -19.25 23.79 -22.77
N VAL A 132 -20.23 23.20 -22.08
CA VAL A 132 -20.09 21.94 -21.36
C VAL A 132 -20.77 20.85 -22.16
N TYR A 133 -20.07 19.75 -22.39
CA TYR A 133 -20.58 18.58 -23.09
C TYR A 133 -20.92 17.49 -22.08
N HIS A 134 -21.89 16.63 -22.39
CA HIS A 134 -22.10 15.38 -21.66
C HIS A 134 -22.00 14.18 -22.60
N SER A 135 -21.02 13.32 -22.35
CA SER A 135 -20.77 12.12 -23.15
C SER A 135 -21.75 10.99 -22.84
N ASN A 136 -22.28 10.96 -21.61
CA ASN A 136 -23.31 10.05 -21.13
C ASN A 136 -24.06 10.72 -19.96
N GLU A 137 -24.94 9.99 -19.27
CA GLU A 137 -25.72 10.50 -18.13
C GLU A 137 -24.87 10.95 -16.93
N THR A 138 -23.62 10.52 -16.86
CA THR A 138 -22.74 10.67 -15.69
C THR A 138 -21.35 11.19 -16.05
N THR A 139 -21.15 11.82 -17.21
CA THR A 139 -19.81 12.29 -17.60
C THR A 139 -19.94 13.59 -18.38
N TRP A 140 -19.50 14.64 -17.72
CA TRP A 140 -19.48 16.02 -18.17
C TRP A 140 -18.03 16.43 -18.44
N HIS A 141 -17.79 17.21 -19.48
CA HIS A 141 -16.49 17.81 -19.71
C HIS A 141 -16.59 19.16 -20.41
N ALA A 142 -15.59 20.01 -20.17
CA ALA A 142 -15.46 21.32 -20.78
C ALA A 142 -13.98 21.62 -21.08
N VAL A 143 -13.75 22.49 -22.05
CA VAL A 143 -12.43 23.08 -22.31
C VAL A 143 -12.52 24.56 -21.98
N LEU A 144 -11.67 25.03 -21.08
CA LEU A 144 -11.60 26.42 -20.63
C LEU A 144 -10.14 26.86 -20.68
N ASP A 145 -9.85 27.84 -21.54
CA ASP A 145 -8.48 28.32 -21.80
C ASP A 145 -7.51 27.20 -22.18
N ASP A 146 -6.55 26.90 -21.30
CA ASP A 146 -5.56 25.85 -21.43
C ASP A 146 -5.94 24.57 -20.63
N ALA A 147 -7.11 24.52 -20.01
CA ALA A 147 -7.54 23.41 -19.18
C ALA A 147 -8.68 22.57 -19.79
N ILE A 148 -8.61 21.25 -19.59
CA ILE A 148 -9.75 20.34 -19.74
C ILE A 148 -10.28 20.05 -18.34
N ILE A 149 -11.59 20.24 -18.16
CA ILE A 149 -12.28 19.90 -16.92
C ILE A 149 -13.19 18.71 -17.23
N VAL A 150 -13.16 17.67 -16.40
CA VAL A 150 -14.00 16.48 -16.50
C VAL A 150 -14.63 16.20 -15.14
N SER A 151 -15.92 15.88 -15.10
CA SER A 151 -16.59 15.46 -13.87
C SER A 151 -17.68 14.44 -14.14
N ASN A 152 -17.97 13.61 -13.13
CA ASN A 152 -19.12 12.71 -13.19
C ASN A 152 -20.43 13.32 -12.66
N ASP A 153 -20.42 14.61 -12.33
CA ASP A 153 -21.56 15.33 -11.75
C ASP A 153 -21.66 16.74 -12.32
N GLU A 154 -22.87 17.15 -12.73
CA GLU A 154 -23.09 18.46 -13.35
C GLU A 154 -22.86 19.61 -12.37
N ALA A 155 -23.32 19.48 -11.12
CA ALA A 155 -23.18 20.54 -10.13
C ALA A 155 -21.72 20.76 -9.73
N ILE A 156 -20.91 19.69 -9.70
CA ILE A 156 -19.46 19.80 -9.52
C ILE A 156 -18.79 20.40 -10.75
N MET A 157 -19.18 20.01 -11.97
CA MET A 157 -18.66 20.63 -13.20
C MET A 157 -18.85 22.15 -13.20
N ARG A 158 -20.06 22.63 -12.86
CA ARG A 158 -20.37 24.06 -12.78
C ARG A 158 -19.45 24.79 -11.80
N ARG A 159 -19.22 24.21 -10.62
CA ARG A 159 -18.33 24.78 -9.58
C ARG A 159 -16.86 24.75 -9.99
N ALA A 160 -16.43 23.73 -10.72
CA ALA A 160 -15.07 23.66 -11.25
C ALA A 160 -14.81 24.74 -12.31
N ILE A 161 -15.79 25.01 -13.18
CA ILE A 161 -15.74 26.10 -14.15
C ILE A 161 -15.70 27.46 -13.44
N ASP A 162 -16.53 27.67 -12.41
CA ASP A 162 -16.53 28.90 -11.61
C ASP A 162 -15.15 29.13 -10.95
N ALA A 163 -14.61 28.11 -10.26
CA ALA A 163 -13.29 28.19 -9.64
C ALA A 163 -12.17 28.47 -10.65
N ALA A 164 -12.22 27.86 -11.83
CA ALA A 164 -11.28 28.11 -12.91
C ALA A 164 -11.42 29.51 -13.54
N SER A 165 -12.61 30.10 -13.49
CA SER A 165 -12.91 31.45 -14.02
C SER A 165 -12.64 32.58 -13.02
N GLY A 166 -11.97 32.29 -11.90
CA GLY A 166 -11.61 33.27 -10.86
C GLY A 166 -12.55 33.29 -9.64
N GLY A 167 -13.53 32.39 -9.58
CA GLY A 167 -14.29 32.14 -8.35
C GLY A 167 -13.45 31.43 -7.25
N PRO A 168 -14.03 31.20 -6.07
CA PRO A 168 -13.35 30.51 -4.97
C PRO A 168 -12.97 29.07 -5.34
N GLY A 169 -11.69 28.73 -5.21
CA GLY A 169 -11.13 27.41 -5.45
C GLY A 169 -10.60 26.74 -4.18
N LEU A 170 -10.08 25.53 -4.35
CA LEU A 170 -9.40 24.78 -3.28
C LEU A 170 -8.19 25.55 -2.72
N ASP A 171 -7.50 26.29 -3.57
CA ASP A 171 -6.38 27.17 -3.22
C ASP A 171 -6.78 28.37 -2.34
N ASP A 172 -8.07 28.71 -2.28
CA ASP A 172 -8.59 29.72 -1.34
C ASP A 172 -8.88 29.12 0.05
N THR A 173 -8.78 27.80 0.22
CA THR A 173 -8.95 27.16 1.53
C THR A 173 -7.64 27.22 2.32
N ASN A 174 -7.68 27.80 3.52
CA ASN A 174 -6.46 28.03 4.32
C ASN A 174 -5.71 26.73 4.63
N SER A 175 -6.43 25.64 4.92
CA SER A 175 -5.83 24.33 5.19
C SER A 175 -5.08 23.78 3.99
N PHE A 176 -5.64 23.86 2.78
CA PHE A 176 -4.94 23.46 1.57
C PHE A 176 -3.76 24.38 1.27
N ALA A 177 -3.98 25.70 1.23
CA ALA A 177 -2.95 26.68 0.85
C ALA A 177 -1.68 26.53 1.70
N THR A 178 -1.84 26.51 3.03
CA THR A 178 -0.71 26.36 3.96
C THR A 178 -0.07 24.97 3.92
N SER A 179 -0.85 23.90 3.69
CA SER A 179 -0.29 22.55 3.49
C SER A 179 0.52 22.47 2.20
N PHE A 180 0.02 23.08 1.13
CA PHE A 180 0.61 22.99 -0.20
C PHE A 180 1.98 23.67 -0.26
N GLU A 181 2.20 24.72 0.53
CA GLU A 181 3.50 25.38 0.71
C GLU A 181 4.57 24.45 1.29
N THR A 182 4.19 23.36 1.95
CA THR A 182 5.15 22.36 2.49
C THR A 182 5.68 21.40 1.43
N ILE A 183 5.03 21.31 0.27
CA ILE A 183 5.43 20.41 -0.81
C ILE A 183 6.67 20.96 -1.52
N PRO A 184 7.77 20.21 -1.60
CA PRO A 184 8.94 20.57 -2.40
C PRO A 184 8.59 20.87 -3.86
N GLY A 185 9.33 21.79 -4.49
CA GLY A 185 9.05 22.20 -5.87
C GLY A 185 9.22 21.07 -6.89
N ASP A 186 10.07 20.09 -6.59
CA ASP A 186 10.43 18.92 -7.37
C ASP A 186 9.53 17.69 -7.12
N ALA A 187 8.58 17.77 -6.19
CA ALA A 187 7.65 16.66 -5.96
C ALA A 187 6.77 16.41 -7.19
N HIS A 188 6.81 15.17 -7.69
CA HIS A 188 6.09 14.74 -8.90
C HIS A 188 4.59 14.52 -8.67
N ALA A 189 4.22 14.05 -7.48
CA ALA A 189 2.82 13.81 -7.11
C ALA A 189 2.54 14.31 -5.69
N TRP A 190 1.31 14.73 -5.46
CA TRP A 190 0.83 15.11 -4.13
C TRP A 190 -0.60 14.66 -3.90
N GLY A 191 -0.96 14.49 -2.63
CA GLY A 191 -2.29 14.15 -2.17
C GLY A 191 -2.62 14.95 -0.93
N TRP A 192 -3.75 15.64 -0.93
CA TRP A 192 -4.24 16.42 0.19
C TRP A 192 -5.61 15.88 0.64
N ILE A 193 -5.86 15.97 1.94
CA ILE A 193 -7.10 15.52 2.56
C ILE A 193 -7.68 16.64 3.42
N ASN A 194 -8.98 16.88 3.26
CA ASN A 194 -9.77 17.70 4.17
C ASN A 194 -10.06 16.91 5.45
N THR A 195 -9.22 17.09 6.47
CA THR A 195 -9.28 16.32 7.72
C THR A 195 -10.57 16.58 8.51
N ASP A 196 -11.14 17.79 8.44
CA ASP A 196 -12.44 18.10 9.04
C ASP A 196 -13.56 17.29 8.41
N ALA A 197 -13.59 17.23 7.08
CA ALA A 197 -14.61 16.48 6.38
C ALA A 197 -14.46 14.97 6.54
N ILE A 198 -13.22 14.44 6.56
CA ILE A 198 -12.98 13.03 6.86
C ILE A 198 -13.42 12.68 8.29
N ARG A 199 -13.11 13.52 9.30
CA ARG A 199 -13.57 13.32 10.68
C ARG A 199 -15.09 13.23 10.78
N ALA A 200 -15.80 14.05 10.00
CA ALA A 200 -17.26 14.05 10.00
C ALA A 200 -17.86 12.83 9.27
N ALA A 201 -17.19 12.33 8.22
CA ALA A 201 -17.74 11.31 7.33
C ALA A 201 -17.31 9.87 7.66
N VAL A 202 -16.12 9.66 8.23
CA VAL A 202 -15.54 8.33 8.43
C VAL A 202 -15.56 7.97 9.92
N PRO A 203 -16.34 6.96 10.35
CA PRO A 203 -16.30 6.46 11.73
C PRO A 203 -15.05 5.61 11.93
N LEU A 204 -13.90 6.25 12.05
CA LEU A 204 -12.58 5.61 12.20
C LEU A 204 -12.54 4.62 13.37
N GLU A 205 -13.35 4.81 14.40
CA GLU A 205 -13.49 3.88 15.53
C GLU A 205 -13.90 2.47 15.08
N ARG A 206 -14.72 2.37 14.03
CA ARG A 206 -15.17 1.07 13.52
C ARG A 206 -14.02 0.29 12.87
N LEU A 207 -13.13 0.98 12.15
CA LEU A 207 -11.93 0.34 11.57
C LEU A 207 -10.99 -0.21 12.65
N LEU A 208 -10.95 0.43 13.81
CA LEU A 208 -10.16 0.01 14.97
C LEU A 208 -10.84 -1.09 15.82
N GLN A 209 -12.16 -1.27 15.70
CA GLN A 209 -12.92 -2.28 16.45
C GLN A 209 -12.81 -3.68 15.86
N ASP A 210 -12.80 -3.79 14.53
CA ASP A 210 -12.91 -5.09 13.85
C ASP A 210 -11.60 -5.89 13.82
N ASN A 211 -10.46 -5.26 14.14
CA ASN A 211 -9.15 -5.92 14.15
C ASN A 211 -8.20 -5.27 15.17
N ALA A 212 -8.07 -5.85 16.37
CA ALA A 212 -7.21 -5.29 17.43
C ALA A 212 -5.73 -5.21 17.04
N VAL A 213 -5.19 -6.23 16.34
CA VAL A 213 -3.78 -6.23 15.91
C VAL A 213 -3.57 -5.22 14.79
N GLY A 214 -4.43 -5.21 13.77
CA GLY A 214 -4.39 -4.22 12.70
C GLY A 214 -4.51 -2.81 13.26
N GLY A 215 -5.50 -2.59 14.13
CA GLY A 215 -5.69 -1.38 14.89
C GLY A 215 -4.43 -0.98 15.66
N PHE A 216 -3.81 -1.89 16.41
CA PHE A 216 -2.57 -1.62 17.15
C PHE A 216 -1.41 -1.18 16.23
N LEU A 217 -1.30 -1.77 15.05
CA LEU A 217 -0.22 -1.45 14.10
C LEU A 217 -0.42 -0.10 13.39
N VAL A 218 -1.67 0.30 13.14
CA VAL A 218 -1.99 1.51 12.35
C VAL A 218 -2.70 2.63 13.12
N SER A 219 -3.07 2.41 14.38
CA SER A 219 -3.91 3.33 15.17
C SER A 219 -3.27 4.69 15.33
N GLY A 220 -1.95 4.76 15.51
CA GLY A 220 -1.22 6.01 15.60
C GLY A 220 -1.42 6.88 14.38
N TRP A 221 -1.24 6.31 13.18
CA TRP A 221 -1.49 7.05 11.93
C TRP A 221 -2.95 7.50 11.81
N LEU A 222 -3.91 6.64 12.16
CA LEU A 222 -5.33 7.00 12.10
C LEU A 222 -5.70 8.09 13.12
N GLN A 223 -5.15 8.01 14.33
CA GLN A 223 -5.37 9.00 15.39
C GLN A 223 -4.66 10.31 15.07
N THR A 224 -3.48 10.26 14.45
CA THR A 224 -2.78 11.44 13.91
C THR A 224 -3.65 12.13 12.87
N LEU A 225 -4.19 11.39 11.89
CA LEU A 225 -5.11 11.95 10.88
C LEU A 225 -6.40 12.50 11.49
N ARG A 226 -6.88 11.92 12.59
CA ARG A 226 -8.05 12.42 13.32
C ARG A 226 -7.73 13.72 14.06
N GLY A 227 -6.58 13.81 14.71
CA GLY A 227 -6.13 15.03 15.39
C GLY A 227 -5.74 16.13 14.41
N ALA A 228 -5.41 15.76 13.17
CA ALA A 228 -4.83 16.63 12.17
C ALA A 228 -5.73 17.83 11.82
N GLU A 229 -5.16 19.02 11.86
CA GLU A 229 -5.73 20.20 11.22
C GLU A 229 -5.47 20.18 9.71
N GLN A 230 -4.36 19.56 9.31
CA GLN A 230 -3.91 19.47 7.92
C GLN A 230 -3.25 18.13 7.67
N ALA A 231 -3.50 17.54 6.50
CA ALA A 231 -2.84 16.32 6.06
C ALA A 231 -2.55 16.40 4.55
N ILE A 232 -1.27 16.38 4.22
CA ILE A 232 -0.79 16.34 2.83
C ILE A 232 0.33 15.33 2.71
N ALA A 233 0.37 14.64 1.58
CA ALA A 233 1.42 13.72 1.21
C ALA A 233 1.98 14.15 -0.14
N TRP A 234 3.26 13.90 -0.36
CA TRP A 234 3.85 14.01 -1.67
C TRP A 234 4.78 12.84 -1.92
N ALA A 235 4.91 12.50 -3.19
CA ALA A 235 5.75 11.42 -3.64
C ALA A 235 6.81 11.94 -4.59
N ASP A 236 8.01 11.40 -4.43
CA ASP A 236 9.12 11.60 -5.32
C ASP A 236 9.74 10.27 -5.73
N VAL A 237 10.35 10.23 -6.91
CA VAL A 237 10.99 9.04 -7.46
C VAL A 237 12.40 9.40 -7.88
N GLU A 238 13.38 8.91 -7.13
CA GLU A 238 14.82 9.07 -7.42
C GLU A 238 15.49 7.69 -7.36
N ASP A 239 16.35 7.37 -8.33
CA ASP A 239 17.14 6.12 -8.36
C ASP A 239 16.34 4.83 -8.11
N HIS A 240 15.13 4.73 -8.66
CA HIS A 240 14.18 3.62 -8.47
C HIS A 240 13.61 3.48 -7.04
N VAL A 241 13.78 4.50 -6.20
CA VAL A 241 13.18 4.61 -4.87
C VAL A 241 11.96 5.52 -4.98
N LEU A 242 10.78 5.01 -4.62
CA LEU A 242 9.58 5.81 -4.40
C LEU A 242 9.57 6.27 -2.94
N GLU A 243 9.80 7.56 -2.71
CA GLU A 243 9.66 8.15 -1.39
C GLU A 243 8.31 8.85 -1.27
N ILE A 244 7.51 8.46 -0.30
CA ILE A 244 6.25 9.14 0.04
C ILE A 244 6.45 9.82 1.39
N ARG A 245 6.42 11.15 1.39
CA ARG A 245 6.52 11.97 2.60
C ARG A 245 5.13 12.51 2.94
N THR A 246 4.80 12.51 4.23
CA THR A 246 3.52 13.03 4.73
C THR A 246 3.79 14.15 5.71
N HIS A 247 3.12 15.29 5.52
CA HIS A 247 3.07 16.36 6.50
C HIS A 247 1.69 16.42 7.14
N VAL A 248 1.68 16.40 8.46
CA VAL A 248 0.47 16.48 9.28
C VAL A 248 0.69 17.53 10.37
N SER A 249 -0.27 18.44 10.55
CA SER A 249 -0.22 19.48 11.60
C SER A 249 -1.31 19.28 12.65
N GLY A 250 -1.09 19.76 13.88
CA GLY A 250 -2.08 19.69 14.97
C GLY A 250 -2.17 18.34 15.71
N ALA A 251 -1.26 17.41 15.45
CA ALA A 251 -1.32 16.03 15.99
C ALA A 251 0.03 15.46 16.49
N ALA A 252 0.94 16.33 16.93
CA ALA A 252 2.32 15.96 17.32
C ALA A 252 2.35 14.91 18.45
N ASP A 253 1.55 15.11 19.52
CA ASP A 253 1.57 14.25 20.71
C ASP A 253 1.22 12.78 20.43
N VAL A 254 0.51 12.49 19.33
CA VAL A 254 0.15 11.12 18.91
C VAL A 254 1.30 10.45 18.17
N LEU A 255 2.15 11.21 17.48
CA LEU A 255 3.24 10.67 16.66
C LEU A 255 4.45 10.22 17.48
N ASP A 256 4.72 10.86 18.61
CA ASP A 256 5.91 10.58 19.43
C ASP A 256 5.93 9.12 19.95
N ALA A 257 4.76 8.51 20.18
CA ALA A 257 4.66 7.09 20.56
C ALA A 257 4.81 6.11 19.38
N PHE A 258 4.74 6.61 18.13
CA PHE A 258 4.73 5.79 16.91
C PHE A 258 5.97 5.98 16.03
N VAL A 259 6.79 6.99 16.31
CA VAL A 259 7.97 7.33 15.50
C VAL A 259 9.19 7.39 16.42
N THR A 260 10.15 6.48 16.21
CA THR A 260 11.46 6.52 16.88
C THR A 260 12.53 6.99 15.91
N GLU A 261 13.50 7.77 16.41
CA GLU A 261 14.70 8.11 15.64
C GLU A 261 15.46 6.82 15.27
N ALA A 262 16.05 6.79 14.07
CA ALA A 262 16.78 5.63 13.59
C ALA A 262 18.09 5.46 14.39
N SER A 263 18.11 4.50 15.32
CA SER A 263 19.33 4.15 16.08
C SER A 263 20.32 3.32 15.25
N THR A 264 19.81 2.41 14.40
CA THR A 264 20.64 1.46 13.63
C THR A 264 20.07 1.20 12.21
N PRO A 265 20.89 1.26 11.14
CA PRO A 265 20.49 0.81 9.81
C PRO A 265 20.05 -0.65 9.85
N SER A 266 18.90 -0.98 9.25
CA SER A 266 18.49 -2.38 9.09
C SER A 266 19.39 -3.10 8.09
N ARG A 267 19.79 -4.34 8.41
CA ARG A 267 20.60 -5.20 7.52
C ARG A 267 19.92 -5.35 6.16
N ASN A 268 20.65 -5.17 5.06
CA ASN A 268 20.11 -5.33 3.71
C ASN A 268 19.88 -6.81 3.40
N LEU A 269 18.62 -7.21 3.18
CA LEU A 269 18.25 -8.59 2.82
C LEU A 269 18.11 -8.80 1.31
N ALA A 270 18.31 -7.77 0.49
CA ALA A 270 18.10 -7.85 -0.96
C ALA A 270 18.99 -8.90 -1.66
N ASP A 271 20.17 -9.20 -1.09
CA ASP A 271 21.11 -10.18 -1.63
C ASP A 271 20.77 -11.63 -1.21
N MET A 272 19.72 -11.84 -0.41
CA MET A 272 19.31 -13.17 0.03
C MET A 272 18.78 -14.00 -1.15
N PRO A 273 19.18 -15.29 -1.30
CA PRO A 273 18.63 -16.16 -2.33
C PRO A 273 17.11 -16.22 -2.29
N GLY A 274 16.48 -16.02 -3.46
CA GLY A 274 15.04 -16.07 -3.61
C GLY A 274 14.29 -14.84 -3.07
N TYR A 275 14.97 -13.81 -2.57
CA TYR A 275 14.32 -12.59 -2.04
C TYR A 275 13.28 -12.03 -3.02
N ILE A 276 12.07 -11.81 -2.52
CA ILE A 276 10.96 -11.19 -3.26
C ILE A 276 10.78 -9.75 -2.77
N GLY A 277 10.80 -9.53 -1.46
CA GLY A 277 10.56 -8.24 -0.84
C GLY A 277 10.44 -8.34 0.67
N GLU A 278 10.40 -7.20 1.35
CA GLU A 278 10.11 -7.13 2.79
C GLU A 278 9.20 -5.95 3.13
N ILE A 279 8.50 -6.08 4.24
CA ILE A 279 7.83 -4.97 4.93
C ILE A 279 8.52 -4.82 6.27
N SER A 280 8.96 -3.61 6.60
CA SER A 280 9.63 -3.30 7.86
C SER A 280 8.82 -2.28 8.66
N LEU A 281 8.68 -2.51 9.96
CA LEU A 281 7.91 -1.67 10.86
C LEU A 281 8.74 -1.32 12.10
N ARG A 282 9.07 -0.03 12.24
CA ARG A 282 9.77 0.52 13.40
C ARG A 282 8.79 1.28 14.29
N ARG A 283 8.80 0.96 15.58
CA ARG A 283 7.97 1.55 16.63
C ARG A 283 8.71 1.50 17.97
N ASP A 284 8.34 2.39 18.89
CA ASP A 284 8.56 2.14 20.31
C ASP A 284 7.49 1.15 20.78
N TRP A 285 7.78 -0.14 20.67
CA TRP A 285 6.81 -1.18 20.98
C TRP A 285 6.36 -1.17 22.43
N LEU A 286 7.27 -0.80 23.36
CA LEU A 286 6.97 -0.74 24.78
C LEU A 286 6.00 0.40 25.09
N SER A 287 6.32 1.62 24.66
CA SER A 287 5.44 2.79 24.88
C SER A 287 4.11 2.60 24.18
N LEU A 288 4.12 2.09 22.94
CA LEU A 288 2.90 1.80 22.19
C LEU A 288 2.00 0.78 22.92
N PHE A 289 2.59 -0.27 23.50
CA PHE A 289 1.83 -1.26 24.26
C PHE A 289 1.32 -0.69 25.59
N ALA A 290 2.12 0.12 26.29
CA ALA A 290 1.73 0.78 27.53
C ALA A 290 0.52 1.71 27.33
N ASP A 291 0.54 2.51 26.25
CA ASP A 291 -0.48 3.51 25.95
C ASP A 291 -1.62 2.98 25.06
N ARG A 292 -1.72 1.67 24.86
CA ARG A 292 -2.73 1.02 23.99
C ARG A 292 -4.17 1.47 24.24
N GLU A 293 -4.53 1.79 25.49
CA GLU A 293 -5.89 2.24 25.86
C GLU A 293 -6.22 3.64 25.31
N SER A 294 -5.21 4.45 25.02
CA SER A 294 -5.37 5.77 24.38
C SER A 294 -5.69 5.65 22.89
N TYR A 295 -5.28 4.55 22.25
CA TYR A 295 -5.35 4.38 20.79
C TYR A 295 -6.35 3.32 20.34
N LEU A 296 -6.70 2.38 21.21
CA LEU A 296 -7.61 1.28 20.94
C LEU A 296 -8.91 1.42 21.73
N THR A 297 -9.95 0.77 21.23
CA THR A 297 -11.17 0.58 22.04
C THR A 297 -10.88 -0.35 23.22
N LEU A 298 -11.71 -0.29 24.26
CA LEU A 298 -11.58 -1.19 25.42
C LEU A 298 -11.57 -2.68 25.00
N VAL A 299 -12.39 -3.06 24.01
CA VAL A 299 -12.45 -4.44 23.51
C VAL A 299 -11.12 -4.81 22.83
N ALA A 300 -10.62 -3.97 21.93
CA ALA A 300 -9.36 -4.22 21.23
C ALA A 300 -8.15 -4.21 22.18
N SER A 301 -8.15 -3.32 23.18
CA SER A 301 -7.12 -3.27 24.22
C SER A 301 -7.09 -4.56 25.05
N ASN A 302 -8.26 -5.07 25.48
CA ASN A 302 -8.34 -6.32 26.22
C ASN A 302 -7.87 -7.52 25.38
N GLN A 303 -8.22 -7.58 24.10
CA GLN A 303 -7.71 -8.61 23.19
C GLN A 303 -6.18 -8.59 23.07
N LEU A 304 -5.58 -7.40 23.08
CA LEU A 304 -4.13 -7.26 23.06
C LEU A 304 -3.48 -7.71 24.38
N VAL A 305 -4.12 -7.49 25.52
CA VAL A 305 -3.69 -8.02 26.83
C VAL A 305 -3.76 -9.55 26.85
N ASP A 306 -4.85 -10.14 26.34
CA ASP A 306 -4.99 -11.60 26.23
C ASP A 306 -3.92 -12.20 25.30
N PHE A 307 -3.61 -11.52 24.20
CA PHE A 307 -2.49 -11.88 23.32
C PHE A 307 -1.17 -11.85 24.06
N ALA A 308 -0.85 -10.78 24.80
CA ALA A 308 0.39 -10.67 25.55
C ALA A 308 0.51 -11.77 26.61
N ALA A 309 -0.56 -12.08 27.35
CA ALA A 309 -0.56 -13.18 28.33
C ALA A 309 -0.32 -14.55 27.68
N THR A 310 -0.92 -14.78 26.51
CA THR A 310 -0.71 -16.00 25.71
C THR A 310 0.73 -16.07 25.20
N ALA A 311 1.25 -14.96 24.68
CA ALA A 311 2.63 -14.84 24.24
C ALA A 311 3.60 -15.13 25.39
N SER A 312 3.43 -14.54 26.58
CA SER A 312 4.27 -14.81 27.75
C SER A 312 4.28 -16.29 28.14
N THR A 313 3.13 -16.96 28.01
CA THR A 313 3.00 -18.42 28.26
C THR A 313 3.81 -19.23 27.24
N ILE A 314 3.69 -18.90 25.95
CA ILE A 314 4.46 -19.55 24.87
C ILE A 314 5.95 -19.25 25.02
N LEU A 315 6.30 -18.05 25.48
CA LEU A 315 7.67 -17.60 25.71
C LEU A 315 8.31 -18.21 26.98
N GLY A 316 7.72 -19.27 27.54
CA GLY A 316 8.29 -19.98 28.69
C GLY A 316 8.33 -19.14 29.96
N GLY A 317 7.39 -18.21 30.11
CA GLY A 317 7.30 -17.31 31.27
C GLY A 317 8.15 -16.05 31.18
N ILE A 318 8.72 -15.72 30.01
CA ILE A 318 9.19 -14.36 29.71
C ILE A 318 7.95 -13.46 29.67
N ASP A 319 7.92 -12.36 30.42
CA ASP A 319 6.84 -11.40 30.28
C ASP A 319 6.94 -10.68 28.93
N PHE A 320 5.91 -10.81 28.09
CA PHE A 320 5.89 -10.17 26.77
C PHE A 320 6.14 -8.65 26.90
N THR A 321 5.53 -7.99 27.87
CA THR A 321 5.56 -6.53 28.02
C THR A 321 6.84 -6.06 28.70
N ASP A 322 7.18 -6.66 29.84
CA ASP A 322 8.25 -6.17 30.70
C ASP A 322 9.62 -6.78 30.36
N ASP A 323 9.65 -7.97 29.76
CA ASP A 323 10.89 -8.67 29.42
C ASP A 323 11.17 -8.72 27.91
N LEU A 324 10.17 -8.84 27.01
CA LEU A 324 10.43 -8.93 25.57
C LEU A 324 10.45 -7.57 24.86
N LEU A 325 9.39 -6.77 24.98
CA LEU A 325 9.26 -5.49 24.25
C LEU A 325 10.45 -4.54 24.47
N PRO A 326 11.03 -4.38 25.69
CA PRO A 326 12.15 -3.48 25.91
C PRO A 326 13.43 -3.90 25.18
N HIS A 327 13.54 -5.17 24.80
CA HIS A 327 14.69 -5.68 24.07
C HIS A 327 14.52 -5.51 22.56
N ILE A 328 13.37 -5.11 22.02
CA ILE A 328 13.21 -4.94 20.56
C ILE A 328 13.91 -3.65 20.11
N ASP A 329 15.08 -3.79 19.48
CA ASP A 329 15.89 -2.66 18.99
C ASP A 329 15.98 -2.64 17.46
N GLY A 330 14.98 -2.02 16.84
CA GLY A 330 14.94 -1.81 15.39
C GLY A 330 13.61 -2.22 14.75
N PRO A 331 13.57 -2.23 13.41
CA PRO A 331 12.34 -2.57 12.70
C PRO A 331 12.08 -4.09 12.75
N ILE A 332 10.85 -4.46 13.13
CA ILE A 332 10.35 -5.81 12.90
C ILE A 332 10.12 -5.96 11.40
N ARG A 333 10.62 -7.05 10.81
CA ARG A 333 10.56 -7.27 9.36
C ARG A 333 9.76 -8.51 9.03
N LEU A 334 8.84 -8.38 8.06
CA LEU A 334 8.20 -9.50 7.37
C LEU A 334 8.85 -9.65 5.99
N VAL A 335 9.60 -10.72 5.81
CA VAL A 335 10.37 -11.02 4.60
C VAL A 335 9.66 -12.07 3.78
N ALA A 336 9.58 -11.89 2.47
CA ALA A 336 9.07 -12.87 1.52
C ALA A 336 10.19 -13.40 0.62
N SER A 337 10.23 -14.72 0.42
CA SER A 337 11.21 -15.37 -0.45
C SER A 337 10.58 -16.48 -1.29
N ARG A 338 11.10 -16.67 -2.50
CA ARG A 338 10.77 -17.79 -3.38
C ARG A 338 11.33 -19.07 -2.78
N GLN A 339 10.48 -20.09 -2.69
CA GLN A 339 10.89 -21.42 -2.25
C GLN A 339 11.38 -22.25 -3.43
N ASP A 340 12.38 -23.09 -3.18
CA ASP A 340 12.77 -24.18 -4.06
C ASP A 340 12.22 -25.50 -3.50
N PHE A 341 11.39 -26.16 -4.30
CA PHE A 341 10.81 -27.47 -3.96
C PHE A 341 11.50 -28.62 -4.73
N GLY A 342 12.59 -28.32 -5.44
CA GLY A 342 13.40 -29.30 -6.14
C GLY A 342 13.96 -30.36 -5.19
N GLY A 343 13.72 -31.64 -5.51
CA GLY A 343 14.24 -32.77 -4.73
C GLY A 343 13.45 -33.13 -3.47
N LEU A 344 12.31 -32.47 -3.20
CA LEU A 344 11.40 -32.88 -2.13
C LEU A 344 10.49 -34.03 -2.58
N HIS A 345 10.16 -34.93 -1.66
CA HIS A 345 9.22 -36.03 -1.88
C HIS A 345 7.77 -35.55 -2.06
N TYR A 346 7.45 -34.36 -1.56
CA TYR A 346 6.15 -33.73 -1.69
C TYR A 346 6.29 -32.43 -2.47
N GLN A 347 5.54 -32.30 -3.56
CA GLN A 347 5.46 -31.04 -4.30
C GLN A 347 4.18 -30.30 -3.89
N PRO A 348 4.29 -29.06 -3.38
CA PRO A 348 3.12 -28.27 -3.10
C PRO A 348 2.41 -27.84 -4.37
N SER A 349 1.10 -27.70 -4.28
CA SER A 349 0.26 -27.18 -5.36
C SER A 349 -0.89 -26.36 -4.77
N PRO A 350 -0.95 -25.03 -5.03
CA PRO A 350 0.07 -24.20 -5.66
C PRO A 350 1.36 -24.07 -4.83
N ALA A 351 2.46 -23.78 -5.51
CA ALA A 351 3.72 -23.36 -4.89
C ALA A 351 3.60 -21.91 -4.40
N LEU A 352 3.78 -21.69 -3.10
CA LEU A 352 3.68 -20.40 -2.43
C LEU A 352 5.07 -19.89 -1.99
N PRO A 353 5.26 -18.56 -1.92
CA PRO A 353 6.42 -17.98 -1.23
C PRO A 353 6.51 -18.43 0.23
N ALA A 354 7.72 -18.41 0.77
CA ALA A 354 7.97 -18.48 2.20
C ALA A 354 7.96 -17.09 2.81
N PHE A 355 7.54 -17.02 4.07
CA PHE A 355 7.50 -15.79 4.86
C PHE A 355 8.32 -15.95 6.14
N GLY A 356 8.99 -14.88 6.54
CA GLY A 356 9.83 -14.85 7.73
C GLY A 356 9.59 -13.57 8.53
N LEU A 357 9.32 -13.71 9.82
CA LEU A 357 9.33 -12.62 10.77
C LEU A 357 10.73 -12.53 11.40
N VAL A 358 11.34 -11.35 11.32
CA VAL A 358 12.63 -11.04 11.94
C VAL A 358 12.40 -9.95 12.99
N VAL A 359 12.66 -10.28 14.24
CA VAL A 359 12.55 -9.36 15.38
C VAL A 359 13.98 -9.06 15.86
N PRO A 360 14.52 -7.87 15.60
CA PRO A 360 15.83 -7.48 16.11
C PRO A 360 15.75 -7.27 17.63
N LEU A 361 16.80 -7.66 18.34
CA LEU A 361 16.88 -7.67 19.78
C LEU A 361 18.18 -7.01 20.26
N ALA A 362 18.13 -6.10 21.23
CA ALA A 362 19.31 -5.60 21.95
C ALA A 362 19.58 -6.43 23.21
N ASP A 363 20.81 -6.29 23.74
CA ASP A 363 21.22 -6.78 25.06
C ASP A 363 20.88 -8.25 25.36
N VAL A 364 20.95 -9.11 24.33
CA VAL A 364 20.59 -10.53 24.42
C VAL A 364 21.59 -11.31 25.28
N THR A 365 21.31 -11.43 26.57
CA THR A 365 22.08 -12.29 27.49
C THR A 365 21.89 -13.77 27.17
N ASP A 366 22.86 -14.61 27.55
CA ASP A 366 22.78 -16.08 27.36
C ASP A 366 21.51 -16.69 27.97
N GLY A 367 21.12 -16.21 29.15
CA GLY A 367 19.91 -16.67 29.84
C GLY A 367 18.63 -16.28 29.09
N PHE A 368 18.58 -15.06 28.54
CA PHE A 368 17.45 -14.60 27.74
C PHE A 368 17.36 -15.36 26.41
N ARG A 369 18.50 -15.54 25.72
CA ARG A 369 18.62 -16.36 24.51
C ARG A 369 18.07 -17.78 24.74
N GLN A 370 18.49 -18.44 25.81
CA GLN A 370 18.03 -19.79 26.11
C GLN A 370 16.51 -19.88 26.34
N ARG A 371 15.91 -18.86 26.95
CA ARG A 371 14.45 -18.80 27.12
C ARG A 371 13.74 -18.60 25.79
N LEU A 372 14.25 -17.76 24.90
CA LEU A 372 13.70 -17.58 23.55
C LEU A 372 13.88 -18.82 22.66
N GLU A 373 14.97 -19.57 22.80
CA GLU A 373 15.15 -20.89 22.16
C GLU A 373 14.10 -21.90 22.68
N SER A 374 13.86 -21.92 23.99
CA SER A 374 12.81 -22.73 24.61
C SER A 374 11.43 -22.33 24.09
N ALA A 375 11.15 -21.03 24.00
CA ALA A 375 9.92 -20.48 23.46
C ALA A 375 9.68 -20.91 22.01
N SER A 376 10.71 -20.84 21.18
CA SER A 376 10.67 -21.30 19.78
C SER A 376 10.29 -22.78 19.71
N SER A 377 10.84 -23.60 20.61
CA SER A 377 10.51 -25.03 20.70
C SER A 377 9.06 -25.28 21.15
N ILE A 378 8.54 -24.50 22.10
CA ILE A 378 7.15 -24.56 22.56
C ILE A 378 6.20 -24.16 21.42
N ALA A 379 6.48 -23.05 20.73
CA ALA A 379 5.67 -22.58 19.60
C ALA A 379 5.58 -23.63 18.48
N MET A 380 6.71 -24.24 18.09
CA MET A 380 6.70 -25.33 17.11
C MET A 380 5.93 -26.56 17.61
N SER A 381 6.02 -26.88 18.91
CA SER A 381 5.28 -28.00 19.51
C SER A 381 3.77 -27.79 19.45
N ILE A 382 3.30 -26.55 19.68
CA ILE A 382 1.88 -26.19 19.54
C ILE A 382 1.42 -26.44 18.11
N LEU A 383 2.19 -26.00 17.10
CA LEU A 383 1.86 -26.23 15.69
C LEU A 383 1.75 -27.73 15.38
N VAL A 384 2.65 -28.57 15.92
CA VAL A 384 2.59 -30.02 15.76
C VAL A 384 1.33 -30.62 16.39
N VAL A 385 0.99 -30.19 17.61
CA VAL A 385 -0.21 -30.66 18.31
C VAL A 385 -1.48 -30.24 17.58
N GLU A 386 -1.55 -29.02 17.07
CA GLU A 386 -2.68 -28.52 16.30
C GLU A 386 -2.88 -29.29 14.99
N GLN A 387 -1.79 -29.60 14.26
CA GLN A 387 -1.87 -30.47 13.08
C GLN A 387 -2.41 -31.85 13.45
N ALA A 388 -1.93 -32.44 14.55
CA ALA A 388 -2.40 -33.74 15.03
C ALA A 388 -3.89 -33.73 15.41
N GLN A 389 -4.34 -32.71 16.13
CA GLN A 389 -5.74 -32.54 16.54
C GLN A 389 -6.68 -32.39 15.35
N ASN A 390 -6.21 -31.75 14.28
CA ASN A 390 -6.96 -31.59 13.03
C ASN A 390 -6.85 -32.80 12.07
N GLY A 391 -6.19 -33.89 12.49
CA GLY A 391 -6.00 -35.09 11.65
C GLY A 391 -5.10 -34.86 10.44
N LEU A 392 -4.25 -33.83 10.49
CA LEU A 392 -3.30 -33.47 9.44
C LEU A 392 -1.94 -34.13 9.68
N ALA A 393 -1.13 -34.21 8.63
CA ALA A 393 0.23 -34.73 8.72
C ALA A 393 1.05 -33.87 9.68
N THR A 394 1.62 -34.50 10.71
CA THR A 394 2.42 -33.83 11.72
C THR A 394 3.85 -33.63 11.25
N TYR A 395 4.53 -32.66 11.86
CA TYR A 395 5.94 -32.42 11.60
C TYR A 395 6.83 -33.28 12.50
N VAL A 396 7.99 -33.66 11.98
CA VAL A 396 9.12 -34.07 12.80
C VAL A 396 9.92 -32.82 13.15
N MET A 397 9.87 -32.42 14.42
CA MET A 397 10.69 -31.32 14.96
C MET A 397 12.11 -31.82 15.23
N ARG A 398 13.11 -31.03 14.83
CA ARG A 398 14.53 -31.32 15.09
C ARG A 398 15.28 -30.06 15.51
N PRO A 399 15.94 -30.06 16.68
CA PRO A 399 16.99 -29.10 16.96
C PRO A 399 18.12 -29.33 15.96
N GLU A 400 18.53 -28.27 15.29
CA GLU A 400 19.66 -28.29 14.36
C GLU A 400 20.65 -27.17 14.70
N THR A 401 21.86 -27.28 14.15
CA THR A 401 22.85 -26.20 14.19
C THR A 401 23.11 -25.76 12.77
N ILE A 402 22.79 -24.51 12.46
CA ILE A 402 22.94 -23.90 11.13
C ILE A 402 23.93 -22.75 11.30
N ASP A 403 25.06 -22.84 10.58
CA ASP A 403 26.14 -21.85 10.62
C ASP A 403 26.60 -21.48 12.05
N GLY A 404 26.57 -22.47 12.97
CA GLY A 404 26.98 -22.31 14.37
C GLY A 404 25.85 -21.91 15.33
N HIS A 405 24.66 -21.61 14.81
CA HIS A 405 23.50 -21.18 15.59
C HIS A 405 22.51 -22.32 15.83
N ARG A 406 22.01 -22.42 17.06
CA ARG A 406 20.97 -23.41 17.42
C ARG A 406 19.61 -22.93 16.94
N VAL A 407 18.92 -23.81 16.24
CA VAL A 407 17.59 -23.53 15.70
C VAL A 407 16.69 -24.74 15.87
N ILE A 408 15.38 -24.51 15.83
CA ILE A 408 14.37 -25.57 15.73
C ILE A 408 13.82 -25.58 14.31
N THR A 409 13.90 -26.72 13.64
CA THR A 409 13.36 -26.90 12.29
C THR A 409 12.31 -28.00 12.28
N THR A 410 11.47 -28.00 11.25
CA THR A 410 10.49 -29.04 11.01
C THR A 410 10.70 -29.67 9.64
N SER A 411 10.26 -30.92 9.51
CA SER A 411 10.20 -31.63 8.24
C SER A 411 8.99 -32.56 8.23
N TYR A 412 8.43 -32.81 7.05
CA TYR A 412 7.46 -33.88 6.89
C TYR A 412 8.16 -35.24 6.99
N PRO A 413 7.55 -36.23 7.66
CA PRO A 413 8.01 -37.61 7.55
C PRO A 413 7.94 -38.06 6.07
N PRO A 414 8.81 -38.98 5.64
CA PRO A 414 8.69 -39.56 4.31
C PRO A 414 7.32 -40.23 4.14
N PRO A 415 6.73 -40.21 2.93
CA PRO A 415 5.43 -40.82 2.70
C PRO A 415 5.50 -42.32 2.95
N LEU A 416 4.44 -42.88 3.52
CA LEU A 416 4.21 -44.32 3.45
C LEU A 416 3.94 -44.67 1.98
N ASP A 417 4.34 -45.86 1.55
CA ASP A 417 4.42 -46.27 0.13
C ASP A 417 3.13 -46.05 -0.70
N ASP A 418 1.96 -45.89 -0.04
CA ASP A 418 0.66 -45.67 -0.68
C ASP A 418 0.26 -44.19 -0.90
N GLU A 419 1.01 -43.21 -0.37
CA GLU A 419 0.72 -41.76 -0.46
C GLU A 419 1.66 -40.98 -1.41
N ALA A 420 2.53 -41.68 -2.16
CA ALA A 420 3.57 -41.08 -3.00
C ALA A 420 3.08 -40.38 -4.29
N GLY A 421 1.77 -40.20 -4.47
CA GLY A 421 1.17 -39.49 -5.59
C GLY A 421 0.76 -38.08 -5.20
N GLY A 422 1.22 -37.08 -5.96
CA GLY A 422 0.95 -35.65 -5.70
C GLY A 422 -0.48 -35.38 -5.23
N MET A 423 -0.61 -34.94 -3.99
CA MET A 423 -1.88 -34.62 -3.35
C MET A 423 -2.43 -33.32 -3.95
N GLY A 424 -3.16 -33.44 -5.05
CA GLY A 424 -3.82 -32.31 -5.72
C GLY A 424 -4.89 -31.65 -4.83
N GLY A 425 -5.13 -30.36 -5.04
CA GLY A 425 -6.11 -29.57 -4.30
C GLY A 425 -5.57 -28.95 -3.00
N MET A 426 -6.46 -28.51 -2.10
CA MET A 426 -6.10 -27.83 -0.84
C MET A 426 -5.14 -28.63 0.07
N GLN A 427 -5.04 -29.95 -0.12
CA GLN A 427 -4.08 -30.80 0.60
C GLN A 427 -2.63 -30.59 0.17
N GLY A 428 -2.40 -30.12 -1.07
CA GLY A 428 -1.07 -29.80 -1.59
C GLY A 428 -0.48 -28.52 -0.99
N VAL A 429 -1.33 -27.57 -0.58
CA VAL A 429 -0.91 -26.26 -0.05
C VAL A 429 -0.06 -26.40 1.21
N ARG A 430 -0.38 -27.37 2.09
CA ARG A 430 0.34 -27.53 3.36
C ARG A 430 1.84 -27.82 3.17
N TYR A 431 2.21 -28.50 2.08
CA TYR A 431 3.60 -28.85 1.78
C TYR A 431 4.46 -27.63 1.39
N ASN A 432 3.87 -26.43 1.33
CA ASN A 432 4.62 -25.17 1.28
C ASN A 432 5.27 -24.80 2.62
N PHE A 433 4.89 -25.45 3.71
CA PHE A 433 5.23 -25.00 5.06
C PHE A 433 6.05 -26.05 5.80
N THR A 434 7.26 -25.65 6.18
CA THR A 434 8.17 -26.37 7.08
C THR A 434 8.64 -25.38 8.13
N PRO A 435 7.76 -24.96 9.06
CA PRO A 435 8.04 -23.86 9.96
C PRO A 435 9.32 -24.10 10.76
N ALA A 436 10.10 -23.04 10.91
CA ALA A 436 11.39 -23.09 11.59
C ALA A 436 11.63 -21.77 12.33
N ALA A 437 12.31 -21.85 13.48
CA ALA A 437 12.57 -20.69 14.30
C ALA A 437 13.91 -20.79 15.03
N GLY A 438 14.45 -19.65 15.46
CA GLY A 438 15.68 -19.62 16.25
C GLY A 438 16.07 -18.20 16.63
N VAL A 439 17.06 -18.11 17.52
CA VAL A 439 17.67 -16.84 17.93
C VAL A 439 19.12 -16.84 17.49
N VAL A 440 19.44 -15.99 16.53
CA VAL A 440 20.76 -15.88 15.92
C VAL A 440 21.28 -14.48 16.22
N GLU A 441 22.44 -14.42 16.87
CA GLU A 441 23.03 -13.16 17.37
C GLU A 441 21.99 -12.36 18.16
N ASP A 442 21.65 -11.18 17.64
CA ASP A 442 20.81 -10.14 18.21
C ASP A 442 19.45 -10.11 17.48
N ALA A 443 18.94 -11.25 17.03
CA ALA A 443 17.64 -11.33 16.37
C ALA A 443 16.94 -12.68 16.60
N MET A 444 15.62 -12.61 16.74
CA MET A 444 14.72 -13.76 16.71
C MET A 444 14.11 -13.92 15.31
N PHE A 445 14.12 -15.15 14.81
CA PHE A 445 13.61 -15.52 13.50
C PHE A 445 12.47 -16.52 13.66
N ILE A 446 11.34 -16.26 13.01
CA ILE A 446 10.21 -17.19 12.88
C ILE A 446 9.85 -17.27 11.41
N THR A 447 9.95 -18.45 10.82
CA THR A 447 9.79 -18.63 9.38
C THR A 447 8.80 -19.72 9.07
N THR A 448 8.14 -19.61 7.93
CA THR A 448 7.22 -20.64 7.42
C THR A 448 7.96 -21.78 6.72
N SER A 449 9.28 -21.65 6.50
CA SER A 449 10.09 -22.67 5.83
C SER A 449 11.52 -22.70 6.37
N ARG A 450 12.08 -23.90 6.52
CA ARG A 450 13.48 -24.10 6.87
C ARG A 450 14.46 -23.39 5.90
N PRO A 451 14.32 -23.51 4.56
CA PRO A 451 15.26 -22.86 3.64
C PRO A 451 15.31 -21.33 3.78
N LEU A 452 14.19 -20.70 4.13
CA LEU A 452 14.16 -19.27 4.42
C LEU A 452 14.94 -18.95 5.71
N LEU A 453 14.77 -19.74 6.78
CA LEU A 453 15.57 -19.55 8.00
C LEU A 453 17.07 -19.63 7.71
N GLU A 454 17.50 -20.65 6.96
CA GLU A 454 18.90 -20.79 6.55
C GLU A 454 19.40 -19.57 5.76
N SER A 455 18.58 -19.06 4.85
CA SER A 455 18.93 -17.90 4.03
C SER A 455 19.02 -16.62 4.84
N LEU A 456 18.13 -16.44 5.83
CA LEU A 456 18.15 -15.31 6.75
C LEU A 456 19.38 -15.35 7.67
N ILE A 457 19.75 -16.53 8.19
CA ILE A 457 20.96 -16.72 9.01
C ILE A 457 22.23 -16.41 8.21
N ARG A 458 22.33 -16.89 6.98
CA ARG A 458 23.49 -16.58 6.12
C ARG A 458 23.56 -15.12 5.72
N ALA A 459 22.41 -14.48 5.53
CA ALA A 459 22.34 -13.05 5.27
C ALA A 459 22.72 -12.22 6.50
N SER A 460 22.45 -12.72 7.73
CA SER A 460 22.94 -12.08 8.96
C SER A 460 24.45 -12.17 9.13
N ASP A 461 25.06 -13.31 8.81
CA ASP A 461 26.49 -13.54 9.05
C ASP A 461 27.40 -12.81 8.04
N ARG A 462 26.86 -12.38 6.89
CA ARG A 462 27.62 -11.77 5.78
C ARG A 462 27.96 -10.29 5.96
N THR A 463 27.98 -9.79 7.19
CA THR A 463 28.38 -8.41 7.46
C THR A 463 29.91 -8.31 7.59
N VAL A 464 30.58 -7.87 6.52
CA VAL A 464 31.95 -7.31 6.55
C VAL A 464 31.86 -5.81 6.40
#